data_AF-A0A444HF20-F1
#
_entry.id   AF-A0A444HF20-F1
#
_cell.length_a   1.000
_cell.length_b   1.000
_cell.length_c   1.000
_cell.angle_alpha   90.00
_cell.angle_beta   90.00
_cell.angle_gamma   90.00
#
_symmetry.space_group_name_H-M   'P 1'
#
loop_
_entity.id
_entity.type
_entity.pdbx_description
1 polymer ?
#
loop_
_entity_poly.entity_id
_entity_poly.type
_entity_poly.pdbx_seq_one_letter_code
_entity_poly.pdbx_strand_id
1 'polypeptide(L)' 'MSYDEYYEVKKSQFKALIKKDSDENVQEFLIFVQIEMMREMTGTMNSLKFRLGELEQAIYSQQ' A
#
# COMPACT_ATOMS: atom_id res chain seq x y z
N MET A 1 4.94 -12.52 2.38
CA MET A 1 5.71 -11.81 1.34
C MET A 1 6.93 -11.24 2.02
N SER A 2 8.12 -11.59 1.57
CA SER A 2 9.36 -10.98 2.05
C SER A 2 9.51 -9.56 1.49
N TYR A 3 10.44 -8.77 2.03
CA TYR A 3 10.77 -7.46 1.48
C TYR A 3 11.27 -7.57 0.02
N ASP A 4 12.09 -8.57 -0.27
CA ASP A 4 12.63 -8.79 -1.62
C ASP A 4 11.53 -9.12 -2.63
N GLU A 5 10.57 -9.97 -2.25
CA GLU A 5 9.41 -10.30 -3.10
C GLU A 5 8.55 -9.06 -3.41
N TYR A 6 8.36 -8.17 -2.43
CA TYR A 6 7.61 -6.93 -2.61
C TYR A 6 8.29 -6.01 -3.64
N TYR A 7 9.61 -5.81 -3.52
CA TYR A 7 10.33 -4.92 -4.44
C TYR A 7 10.37 -5.47 -5.86
N GLU A 8 10.50 -6.77 -6.07
CA GLU A 8 10.48 -7.36 -7.42
C GLU A 8 9.12 -7.19 -8.12
N VAL A 9 8.03 -7.30 -7.37
CA VAL A 9 6.69 -6.97 -7.88
C VAL A 9 6.60 -5.49 -8.24
N LYS A 10 7.07 -4.59 -7.37
CA LYS A 10 7.04 -3.15 -7.63
C LYS A 10 7.94 -2.75 -8.81
N LYS A 11 9.10 -3.38 -9.02
CA LYS A 11 9.96 -3.17 -10.20
C LYS A 11 9.22 -3.53 -11.49
N SER A 12 8.55 -4.69 -11.49
CA SER A 12 7.73 -5.14 -12.63
C SER A 12 6.59 -4.16 -12.94
N GLN A 13 5.90 -3.67 -11.90
CA GLN A 13 4.85 -2.66 -12.04
C GLN A 13 5.37 -1.32 -12.53
N PHE A 14 6.50 -0.85 -12.01
CA PHE A 14 7.17 0.37 -12.45
C PHE A 14 7.52 0.30 -13.94
N LYS A 15 8.12 -0.80 -14.38
CA LYS A 15 8.41 -1.04 -15.80
C LYS A 15 7.14 -1.07 -16.65
N ALA A 16 6.08 -1.70 -16.16
CA ALA A 16 4.81 -1.78 -16.88
C ALA A 16 4.10 -0.43 -17.02
N LEU A 17 4.09 0.39 -15.96
CA LEU A 17 3.33 1.64 -15.88
C LEU A 17 4.13 2.86 -16.34
N ILE A 18 5.37 2.99 -15.89
CA ILE A 18 6.25 4.14 -16.12
C ILE A 18 7.14 3.94 -17.36
N LYS A 19 7.24 2.70 -17.87
CA LYS A 19 8.04 2.33 -19.04
C LYS A 19 9.54 2.63 -18.89
N LYS A 20 10.04 2.57 -17.65
CA LYS A 20 11.45 2.76 -17.28
C LYS A 20 11.98 1.54 -16.55
N ASP A 21 13.26 1.27 -16.69
CA ASP A 21 13.94 0.26 -15.89
C ASP A 21 14.21 0.79 -14.48
N SER A 22 13.92 0.01 -13.44
CA SER A 22 14.04 0.44 -12.05
C SER A 22 15.49 0.66 -11.62
N ASP A 23 16.41 -0.14 -12.15
CA ASP A 23 17.80 -0.15 -11.71
C ASP A 23 18.57 1.02 -12.38
N GLU A 24 18.14 1.43 -13.58
CA GLU A 24 18.62 2.65 -14.24
C GLU A 24 17.97 3.93 -13.69
N ASN A 25 16.76 3.83 -13.12
CA ASN A 25 15.95 4.98 -12.69
C ASN A 25 15.58 4.90 -11.19
N VAL A 26 16.58 4.57 -10.35
CA VAL A 26 16.38 4.25 -8.92
C VAL A 26 15.60 5.32 -8.16
N GLN A 27 15.90 6.60 -8.37
CA GLN A 27 15.21 7.67 -7.65
C GLN A 27 13.71 7.72 -7.95
N GLU A 28 13.34 7.59 -9.23
CA GLU A 28 11.93 7.56 -9.65
C GLU A 28 11.24 6.30 -9.15
N PHE A 29 11.95 5.16 -9.16
CA PHE A 29 11.44 3.91 -8.61
C PHE A 29 11.17 4.02 -7.11
N LEU A 30 12.08 4.62 -6.33
CA LEU A 30 11.89 4.81 -4.89
C LEU A 30 10.70 5.73 -4.59
N ILE A 31 10.52 6.80 -5.36
CA ILE A 31 9.34 7.68 -5.25
C ILE A 31 8.06 6.89 -5.57
N PHE A 32 8.06 6.10 -6.63
CA PHE A 32 6.94 5.23 -6.99
C PHE A 32 6.59 4.27 -5.84
N VAL A 33 7.57 3.57 -5.30
CA VAL A 33 7.36 2.64 -4.17
C VAL A 33 6.81 3.38 -2.95
N GLN A 34 7.35 4.55 -2.62
CA GLN A 34 6.88 5.33 -1.48
C GLN A 34 5.40 5.71 -1.63
N ILE A 35 4.98 6.15 -2.82
CA ILE A 35 3.58 6.49 -3.10
C ILE A 35 2.67 5.27 -2.93
N GLU A 36 3.09 4.13 -3.48
CA GLU A 36 2.33 2.87 -3.39
C GLU A 36 2.18 2.41 -1.93
N MET A 37 3.27 2.45 -1.15
CA MET A 37 3.22 2.10 0.29
C MET A 37 2.29 3.02 1.07
N MET A 38 2.34 4.33 0.82
CA MET A 38 1.43 5.27 1.48
C MET A 38 -0.03 4.96 1.13
N ARG A 39 -0.33 4.65 -0.13
CA ARG A 39 -1.70 4.30 -0.56
C ARG A 39 -2.20 3.03 0.14
N GLU A 40 -1.38 1.98 0.18
CA GLU A 40 -1.72 0.72 0.83
C GLU A 40 -1.94 0.89 2.34
N MET A 41 -1.07 1.68 3.00
CA MET A 41 -1.18 2.00 4.41
C MET A 41 -2.45 2.80 4.72
N THR A 42 -2.74 3.86 3.93
CA THR A 42 -3.96 4.66 4.09
C THR A 42 -5.22 3.81 3.87
N GLY A 43 -5.23 2.94 2.87
CA GLY A 43 -6.35 2.01 2.62
C GLY A 43 -6.60 1.08 3.81
N THR A 44 -5.53 0.49 4.34
CA THR A 44 -5.59 -0.38 5.52
C THR A 44 -6.10 0.38 6.74
N MET A 45 -5.58 1.59 6.98
CA MET A 45 -5.99 2.44 8.10
C MET A 45 -7.48 2.81 8.02
N ASN A 46 -7.97 3.17 6.84
CA ASN A 46 -9.38 3.50 6.64
C ASN A 46 -10.28 2.27 6.86
N SER A 47 -9.84 1.09 6.40
CA SER A 47 -10.57 -0.16 6.64
C SER A 47 -10.64 -0.51 8.13
N LEU A 48 -9.53 -0.36 8.85
CA LEU A 48 -9.48 -0.58 10.29
C LEU A 48 -10.38 0.41 11.05
N LYS A 49 -10.32 1.70 10.70
CA LYS A 49 -11.17 2.73 11.30
C LYS A 49 -12.66 2.45 11.06
N PHE A 50 -13.02 2.00 9.86
CA PHE A 50 -14.38 1.63 9.53
C PHE A 50 -14.87 0.45 10.40
N ARG A 51 -14.11 -0.64 10.45
CA ARG A 51 -14.45 -1.82 11.25
C ARG A 51 -14.50 -1.52 12.75
N LEU A 52 -13.63 -0.63 13.25
CA LEU A 52 -13.68 -0.18 14.62
C LEU A 52 -15.00 0.54 14.92
N GLY A 53 -15.46 1.41 14.02
CA GLY A 53 -16.76 2.08 14.15
C GLY A 53 -17.94 1.11 14.13
N GLU A 54 -17.91 0.08 13.28
CA GLU A 54 -18.93 -0.98 13.27
C GLU A 54 -18.96 -1.74 14.60
N LEU A 55 -17.78 -2.05 15.16
CA LEU A 55 -17.66 -2.74 16.44
C LEU A 55 -18.19 -1.88 17.61
N GLU A 56 -17.82 -0.60 17.65
CA GLU A 56 -18.30 0.34 18.66
C GLU A 56 -19.84 0.43 18.64
N GLN A 57 -20.45 0.57 17.46
CA GLN A 57 -21.91 0.58 17.32
C GLN A 57 -22.55 -0.72 17.79
N ALA A 58 -21.95 -1.87 17.48
CA ALA A 58 -22.46 -3.17 17.94
C ALA A 58 -22.42 -3.30 19.47
N ILE A 59 -21.41 -2.76 20.14
CA ILE A 59 -21.32 -2.76 21.62
C ILE A 59 -22.40 -1.85 22.21
N TYR A 60 -22.57 -0.63 21.70
CA TYR A 60 -23.55 0.32 22.23
C TYR A 60 -25.00 -0.09 21.99
N SER A 61 -25.29 -0.84 20.92
CA SER A 61 -26.65 -1.34 20.64
C SER A 61 -27.07 -2.54 21.51
N GLN A 62 -26.15 -3.10 22.30
CA GLN A 62 -26.41 -4.20 23.24
C GLN A 62 -26.63 -3.74 24.69
N GLN A 63 -26.51 -2.44 24.98
CA GLN A 63 -26.77 -1.82 26.28
C GLN A 63 -28.11 -1.09 26.28
#